data_AF-A0A3D4QU65-F1
#
_entry.id   AF-A0A3D4QU65-F1
#
_cell.length_a   1.000
_cell.length_b   1.000
_cell.length_c   1.000
_cell.angle_alpha   90.00
_cell.angle_beta   90.00
_cell.angle_gamma   90.00
#
_symmetry.space_group_name_H-M   'P 1'
#
loop_
_entity.id
_entity.type
_entity.pdbx_description
1 polymer ?
#
loop_
_entity_poly.entity_id
_entity_poly.type
_entity_poly.pdbx_seq_one_letter_code
_entity_poly.pdbx_strand_id
1 'polypeptide(L)'
;MLMNQDYDSFDCFALIMVGLPHMNGILEKPVHEALKQRIVVHYNYCGLSAEETTEYIYSRIEAAGGARSIIDDAAVRAAAGYCQGAPRIINAVMINALMLGAQLKKKSIDSNTILAASNSLALG
;
A
#
# COMPACT_ATOMS: atom_id res chain seq x y z
N MET A 1 -41.91 -28.86 14.04
CA MET A 1 -40.53 -28.67 14.53
C MET A 1 -39.60 -28.87 13.36
N LEU A 2 -39.02 -27.77 12.84
CA LEU A 2 -37.92 -27.83 11.89
C LEU A 2 -36.66 -27.44 12.67
N MET A 3 -35.79 -28.43 12.79
CA MET A 3 -34.58 -28.42 13.60
C MET A 3 -33.52 -27.61 12.87
N ASN A 4 -33.31 -26.37 13.30
CA ASN A 4 -32.17 -25.54 12.87
C ASN A 4 -31.80 -24.50 13.94
N GLN A 5 -32.09 -24.77 15.21
CA GLN A 5 -31.89 -23.80 16.31
C GLN A 5 -30.43 -23.68 16.76
N ASP A 6 -29.55 -24.61 16.36
CA ASP A 6 -28.16 -24.65 16.84
C ASP A 6 -27.14 -23.99 15.87
N TYR A 7 -27.55 -23.59 14.67
CA TYR A 7 -26.70 -22.89 13.70
C TYR A 7 -26.82 -21.36 13.75
N ASP A 8 -27.85 -20.81 14.40
CA ASP A 8 -28.14 -19.37 14.47
C ASP A 8 -27.25 -18.60 15.47
N SER A 9 -26.31 -19.28 16.14
CA SER A 9 -25.48 -18.68 17.21
C SER A 9 -23.99 -18.56 16.89
N PHE A 10 -23.57 -18.86 15.65
CA PHE A 10 -22.16 -18.72 15.25
C PHE A 10 -22.02 -17.96 13.94
N ASP A 11 -21.26 -16.86 13.98
CA ASP A 11 -20.66 -16.28 12.78
C ASP A 11 -19.63 -17.28 12.23
N CYS A 12 -20.11 -18.25 11.44
CA CYS A 12 -19.29 -19.35 10.91
C CYS A 12 -18.15 -18.90 10.00
N PHE A 13 -18.17 -17.66 9.50
CA PHE A 13 -17.11 -17.10 8.67
C PHE A 13 -17.16 -15.57 8.63
N ALA A 14 -15.99 -14.95 8.44
CA ALA A 14 -15.87 -13.56 8.06
C ALA A 14 -15.65 -13.47 6.53
N LEU A 15 -16.50 -12.71 5.84
CA LEU A 15 -16.34 -12.43 4.42
C LEU A 15 -15.65 -11.06 4.24
N ILE A 16 -14.45 -11.07 3.68
CA ILE A 16 -13.73 -9.85 3.29
C ILE A 16 -13.78 -9.74 1.75
N MET A 17 -14.46 -8.72 1.24
CA MET A 17 -14.49 -8.42 -0.19
C MET A 17 -13.45 -7.36 -0.53
N VAL A 18 -12.54 -7.69 -1.44
CA VAL A 18 -11.46 -6.79 -1.89
C VAL A 18 -11.54 -6.66 -3.40
N GLY A 19 -11.48 -5.44 -3.91
CA GLY A 19 -11.44 -5.20 -5.35
C GLY A 19 -11.25 -3.73 -5.69
N LEU A 20 -11.39 -3.43 -6.98
CA LEU A 20 -11.28 -2.06 -7.49
C LEU A 20 -12.51 -1.23 -7.11
N PRO A 21 -12.41 0.11 -7.12
CA PRO A 21 -13.54 1.01 -6.84
C PRO A 21 -14.79 0.73 -7.68
N HIS A 22 -14.61 0.16 -8.88
CA HIS A 22 -15.71 -0.29 -9.74
C HIS A 22 -16.66 -1.29 -9.05
N MET A 23 -16.15 -2.11 -8.13
CA MET A 23 -16.99 -3.05 -7.38
C MET A 23 -18.05 -2.36 -6.53
N ASN A 24 -17.78 -1.16 -6.01
CA ASN A 24 -18.78 -0.38 -5.27
C ASN A 24 -19.97 -0.05 -6.18
N GLY A 25 -19.71 0.37 -7.43
CA GLY A 25 -20.75 0.64 -8.42
C GLY A 25 -21.53 -0.61 -8.86
N ILE A 26 -20.88 -1.80 -8.84
CA ILE A 26 -21.61 -3.06 -9.05
C ILE A 26 -22.53 -3.33 -7.86
N LEU A 27 -22.04 -3.23 -6.62
CA LEU A 27 -22.81 -3.47 -5.40
C LEU A 27 -23.97 -2.48 -5.21
N GLU A 28 -23.91 -1.31 -5.83
CA GLU A 28 -24.97 -0.31 -5.85
C GLU A 28 -26.16 -0.68 -6.75
N LYS A 29 -26.03 -1.69 -7.63
CA LYS A 29 -27.14 -2.11 -8.48
C LYS A 29 -28.27 -2.74 -7.65
N PRO A 30 -29.56 -2.52 -8.00
CA PRO A 30 -30.69 -3.04 -7.23
C PRO A 30 -30.67 -4.56 -7.03
N VAL A 31 -30.15 -5.31 -7.99
CA VAL A 31 -29.99 -6.78 -7.91
C VAL A 31 -29.08 -7.24 -6.77
N HIS A 32 -28.23 -6.37 -6.22
CA HIS A 32 -27.28 -6.67 -5.14
C HIS A 32 -27.64 -5.99 -3.81
N GLU A 33 -28.81 -5.36 -3.70
CA GLU A 33 -29.20 -4.59 -2.51
C GLU A 33 -29.24 -5.43 -1.22
N ALA A 34 -29.75 -6.67 -1.30
CA ALA A 34 -29.76 -7.59 -0.16
C ALA A 34 -28.35 -7.95 0.35
N LEU A 35 -27.37 -8.03 -0.55
CA LEU A 35 -25.97 -8.26 -0.17
C LEU A 35 -25.35 -6.99 0.42
N LYS A 36 -25.60 -5.83 -0.21
CA LYS A 36 -25.10 -4.54 0.25
C LYS A 36 -25.51 -4.23 1.68
N GLN A 37 -26.76 -4.50 2.06
CA GLN A 37 -27.26 -4.28 3.42
C GLN A 37 -26.58 -5.16 4.49
N ARG A 38 -25.94 -6.26 4.10
CA ARG A 38 -25.22 -7.16 5.01
C ARG A 38 -23.74 -6.78 5.18
N ILE A 39 -23.23 -5.81 4.42
CA ILE A 39 -21.86 -5.32 4.54
C ILE A 39 -21.85 -4.24 5.62
N VAL A 40 -21.29 -4.56 6.79
CA VAL A 40 -21.26 -3.66 7.95
C VAL A 40 -20.18 -2.57 7.79
N VAL A 41 -19.08 -2.89 7.11
CA VAL A 41 -17.92 -2.00 6.96
C VAL A 41 -17.60 -1.80 5.49
N HIS A 42 -17.61 -0.54 5.07
CA HIS A 42 -17.15 -0.10 3.77
C HIS A 42 -15.89 0.76 3.94
N TYR A 43 -14.79 0.37 3.31
CA TYR A 43 -13.55 1.12 3.35
C TYR A 43 -12.97 1.27 1.94
N ASN A 44 -12.69 2.52 1.56
CA ASN A 44 -12.00 2.84 0.32
C ASN A 44 -10.56 3.24 0.68
N TYR A 45 -9.61 2.46 0.19
CA TYR A 45 -8.19 2.74 0.42
C TYR A 45 -7.75 3.92 -0.47
N CYS A 46 -7.35 5.02 0.16
CA CYS A 46 -6.93 6.25 -0.52
C CYS A 46 -5.41 6.38 -0.69
N GLY A 47 -4.63 5.37 -0.29
CA GLY A 47 -3.17 5.47 -0.19
C GLY A 47 -2.70 5.82 1.22
N LEU A 48 -1.39 5.73 1.42
CA LEU A 48 -0.70 6.12 2.65
C LEU A 48 -0.58 7.65 2.72
N SER A 49 -0.71 8.22 3.91
CA SER A 49 -0.27 9.59 4.21
C SER A 49 1.24 9.75 4.06
N ALA A 50 1.75 10.99 4.13
CA ALA A 50 3.18 11.25 4.04
C ALA A 50 3.94 10.63 5.23
N GLU A 51 3.34 10.69 6.41
CA GLU A 51 3.84 10.08 7.65
C GLU A 51 3.83 8.56 7.54
N GLU A 52 2.72 7.96 7.13
CA GLU A 52 2.63 6.50 6.93
C GLU A 52 3.55 6.01 5.83
N THR A 53 3.78 6.80 4.78
CA THR A 53 4.74 6.47 3.72
C THR A 53 6.17 6.44 4.25
N THR A 54 6.51 7.39 5.11
CA THR A 54 7.83 7.46 5.77
C THR A 54 8.06 6.22 6.64
N GLU A 55 7.09 5.90 7.51
CA GLU A 55 7.14 4.69 8.34
C GLU A 55 7.15 3.42 7.50
N TYR A 56 6.37 3.37 6.43
CA TYR A 56 6.36 2.25 5.50
C TYR A 56 7.75 2.02 4.88
N ILE A 57 8.44 3.07 4.43
CA ILE A 57 9.79 2.96 3.86
C ILE A 57 10.77 2.42 4.90
N TYR A 58 10.79 2.96 6.12
CA TYR A 58 11.70 2.47 7.16
C TYR A 58 11.38 1.04 7.57
N SER A 59 10.10 0.70 7.77
CA SER A 59 9.65 -0.65 8.08
C SER A 59 10.13 -1.66 7.02
N ARG A 60 10.07 -1.30 5.74
CA ARG A 60 10.55 -2.14 4.64
C ARG A 60 12.07 -2.32 4.65
N ILE A 61 12.83 -1.27 4.99
CA ILE A 61 14.29 -1.35 5.11
C ILE A 61 14.68 -2.25 6.29
N GLU A 62 14.04 -2.07 7.45
CA GLU A 62 14.28 -2.87 8.65
C GLU A 62 13.92 -4.34 8.42
N ALA A 63 12.80 -4.62 7.76
CA ALA A 63 12.40 -5.98 7.40
C ALA A 63 13.39 -6.68 6.46
N ALA A 64 14.14 -5.90 5.67
CA ALA A 64 15.23 -6.41 4.83
C ALA A 64 16.58 -6.52 5.58
N GLY A 65 16.62 -6.20 6.88
CA GLY A 65 17.85 -6.18 7.69
C GLY A 65 18.72 -4.93 7.49
N GLY A 66 18.21 -3.91 6.81
CA GLY A 66 18.90 -2.64 6.61
C GLY A 66 18.74 -1.69 7.80
N ALA A 67 19.73 -0.82 8.00
CA ALA A 67 19.63 0.28 8.97
C ALA A 67 18.91 1.49 8.35
N ARG A 68 18.19 2.27 9.17
CA ARG A 68 17.55 3.53 8.73
C ARG A 68 18.56 4.52 8.12
N SER A 69 19.82 4.46 8.52
CA SER A 69 20.92 5.29 8.02
C SER A 69 21.32 5.03 6.56
N ILE A 70 20.75 4.02 5.90
CA ILE A 70 21.00 3.73 4.47
C ILE A 70 20.26 4.73 3.57
N ILE A 71 19.28 5.46 4.10
CA ILE A 71 18.56 6.49 3.37
C ILE A 71 18.51 7.77 4.19
N ASP A 72 18.75 8.91 3.52
CA ASP A 72 18.67 10.22 4.17
C ASP A 72 17.20 10.63 4.35
N ASP A 73 16.88 11.34 5.43
CA ASP A 73 15.51 11.83 5.67
C ASP A 73 14.98 12.70 4.53
N ALA A 74 15.86 13.47 3.87
CA ALA A 74 15.51 14.25 2.70
C ALA A 74 15.12 13.37 1.50
N ALA A 75 15.72 12.19 1.37
CA ALA A 75 15.40 11.22 0.33
C ALA A 75 14.06 10.54 0.62
N VAL A 76 13.78 10.20 1.89
CA VAL A 76 12.49 9.64 2.30
C VAL A 76 11.35 10.62 2.03
N ARG A 77 11.52 11.90 2.38
CA ARG A 77 10.53 12.95 2.07
C ARG A 77 10.32 13.12 0.56
N ALA A 78 11.39 13.07 -0.22
CA ALA A 78 11.29 13.16 -1.69
C ALA A 78 10.50 11.97 -2.27
N ALA A 79 10.77 10.75 -1.78
CA ALA A 79 10.04 9.55 -2.18
C ALA A 79 8.55 9.63 -1.80
N ALA A 80 8.25 10.09 -0.58
CA ALA A 80 6.89 10.26 -0.10
C ALA A 80 6.09 11.27 -0.95
N GLY A 81 6.70 12.40 -1.30
CA GLY A 81 6.06 13.40 -2.17
C GLY A 81 5.82 12.90 -3.59
N TYR A 82 6.72 12.09 -4.16
CA TYR A 82 6.57 11.57 -5.51
C TYR A 82 5.49 10.47 -5.62
N CYS A 83 5.44 9.57 -4.64
CA CYS A 83 4.64 8.35 -4.79
C CYS A 83 3.15 8.51 -4.43
N GLN A 84 2.74 9.66 -3.88
CA GLN A 84 1.36 9.98 -3.49
C GLN A 84 0.68 8.86 -2.68
N GLY A 85 1.43 8.21 -1.79
CA GLY A 85 0.90 7.18 -0.91
C GLY A 85 0.64 5.80 -1.52
N ALA A 86 0.98 5.57 -2.80
CA ALA A 86 0.77 4.27 -3.44
C ALA A 86 1.93 3.29 -3.11
N PRO A 87 1.71 2.22 -2.30
CA PRO A 87 2.80 1.34 -1.86
C PRO A 87 3.56 0.68 -3.00
N ARG A 88 2.86 0.37 -4.11
CA ARG A 88 3.47 -0.21 -5.30
C ARG A 88 4.48 0.75 -5.95
N ILE A 89 4.16 2.04 -6.04
CA ILE A 89 5.04 3.06 -6.62
C ILE A 89 6.21 3.31 -5.67
N ILE A 90 5.94 3.42 -4.37
CA ILE A 90 6.98 3.55 -3.32
C ILE A 90 8.01 2.43 -3.46
N ASN A 91 7.55 1.18 -3.53
CA ASN A 91 8.45 0.03 -3.68
C ASN A 91 9.29 0.10 -4.96
N ALA A 92 8.67 0.47 -6.09
CA ALA A 92 9.38 0.55 -7.37
C ALA A 92 10.48 1.62 -7.34
N VAL A 93 10.18 2.82 -6.83
CA VAL A 93 11.15 3.91 -6.68
C VAL A 93 12.27 3.51 -5.75
N MET A 94 11.95 2.91 -4.60
CA MET A 94 12.94 2.50 -3.61
C MET A 94 13.87 1.40 -4.13
N ILE A 95 13.34 0.40 -4.83
CA ILE A 95 14.16 -0.66 -5.44
C ILE A 95 15.15 -0.04 -6.44
N ASN A 96 14.68 0.81 -7.35
CA ASN A 96 15.55 1.47 -8.32
C ASN A 96 16.58 2.37 -7.65
N ALA A 97 16.18 3.14 -6.64
CA ALA A 97 17.10 4.01 -5.90
C ALA A 97 18.19 3.22 -5.17
N LEU A 98 17.83 2.11 -4.53
CA LEU A 98 18.81 1.22 -3.88
C LEU A 98 19.73 0.54 -4.90
N MET A 99 19.22 0.11 -6.05
CA MET A 99 20.04 -0.45 -7.12
C MET A 99 21.03 0.58 -7.69
N LEU A 100 20.57 1.81 -7.97
CA LEU A 100 21.42 2.91 -8.43
C LEU A 100 22.47 3.28 -7.36
N GLY A 101 22.06 3.37 -6.09
CA GLY A 101 22.97 3.62 -4.98
C GLY A 101 24.05 2.55 -4.85
N ALA A 102 23.70 1.28 -5.03
CA ALA A 102 24.64 0.16 -5.04
C ALA A 102 25.63 0.24 -6.22
N GLN A 103 25.15 0.53 -7.43
CA GLN A 103 26.01 0.73 -8.61
C GLN A 103 27.00 1.88 -8.42
N LEU A 104 26.56 2.97 -7.79
CA LEU A 104 27.38 4.14 -7.48
C LEU A 104 28.21 3.99 -6.20
N LYS A 105 28.14 2.84 -5.51
CA LYS A 105 28.80 2.55 -4.22
C LYS A 105 28.55 3.63 -3.16
N LYS A 106 27.35 4.22 -3.16
CA LYS A 106 26.95 5.20 -2.14
C LYS A 106 26.72 4.52 -0.79
N LYS A 107 27.10 5.19 0.30
CA LYS A 107 26.84 4.73 1.67
C LYS A 107 25.41 5.02 2.14
N SER A 108 24.80 6.08 1.62
CA SER A 108 23.40 6.46 1.88
C SER A 108 22.74 6.95 0.60
N ILE A 109 21.43 6.73 0.49
CA ILE A 109 20.59 7.21 -0.61
C ILE A 109 20.16 8.65 -0.32
N ASP A 110 20.57 9.57 -1.21
CA ASP A 110 20.22 10.98 -1.18
C ASP A 110 18.98 11.29 -2.05
N SER A 111 18.41 12.50 -1.88
CA SER A 111 17.25 12.94 -2.68
C SER A 111 17.52 12.94 -4.19
N ASN A 112 18.78 13.18 -4.60
CA ASN A 112 19.16 13.15 -6.01
C ASN A 112 19.04 11.74 -6.61
N THR A 113 19.39 10.71 -5.86
CA THR A 113 19.26 9.30 -6.30
C THR A 113 17.80 8.90 -6.41
N ILE A 114 16.94 9.38 -5.49
CA ILE A 114 15.49 9.19 -5.59
C ILE A 114 14.92 9.84 -6.85
N LEU A 115 15.32 11.08 -7.14
CA LEU A 115 14.88 11.79 -8.34
C LEU A 115 15.35 11.09 -9.63
N ALA A 116 16.60 10.60 -9.65
CA ALA A 116 17.11 9.82 -10.76
C ALA A 116 16.30 8.52 -10.95
N ALA A 117 16.01 7.81 -9.86
CA ALA A 117 15.22 6.58 -9.87
C ALA A 117 13.77 6.81 -10.33
N SER A 118 13.14 7.91 -9.91
CA SER A 118 11.79 8.26 -10.33
C SER A 118 11.71 8.61 -11.83
N ASN A 119 12.73 9.28 -12.37
CA ASN A 119 12.79 9.60 -13.79
C ASN A 119 12.95 8.35 -14.65
N SER A 120 13.72 7.35 -14.20
CA SER A 120 13.84 6.07 -14.89
C SER A 120 12.51 5.31 -14.98
N LEU A 121 11.65 5.43 -13.96
CA LEU A 121 10.31 4.82 -13.94
C LEU A 121 9.31 5.53 -14.86
N ALA A 122 9.47 6.84 -15.08
CA ALA A 122 8.60 7.60 -15.97
C ALA A 122 8.88 7.35 -17.47
N LEU A 123 10.04 6.77 -17.80
CA LEU A 123 10.51 6.51 -19.16
C LEU A 123 10.26 5.07 -19.63
N GLY A 124 9.67 4.20 -18.79
CA GLY A 124 9.30 2.82 -19.12
C GLY A 124 7.81 2.60 -19.08
#